data_AF-A0A919YSK4-F1
#
_entry.id   AF-A0A919YSK4-F1
#
_cell.length_a   1.000
_cell.length_b   1.000
_cell.length_c   1.000
_cell.angle_alpha   90.00
_cell.angle_beta   90.00
_cell.angle_gamma   90.00
#
_symmetry.space_group_name_H-M   'P 1'
#
loop_
_entity.id
_entity.type
_entity.pdbx_description
1 polymer ?
#
loop_
_entity_poly.entity_id
_entity_poly.type
_entity_poly.pdbx_seq_one_letter_code
_entity_poly.pdbx_strand_id
1 'polypeptide(L)'
;MRNLTEKEKMELGLIYDANGNESLIQEREYAKEICFRYNQLPPSRAEERKSIIKKLFGKTGESFLIEPSFYCDYGYNIAIGDNFYSNHIRWGRGFLWR
;
A
#
# COMPACT_ATOMS: atom_id res chain seq x y z
N MET A 1 1.57 -25.63 22.09
CA MET A 1 1.10 -24.90 20.89
C MET A 1 1.75 -23.54 20.90
N ARG A 2 2.32 -23.08 19.78
CA ARG A 2 2.89 -21.73 19.70
C ARG A 2 1.74 -20.72 19.76
N ASN A 3 1.81 -19.73 20.65
CA ASN A 3 0.94 -18.57 20.56
C ASN A 3 1.47 -17.68 19.44
N LEU A 4 0.71 -17.56 18.37
CA LEU A 4 1.02 -16.69 17.25
C LEU A 4 0.71 -15.23 17.63
N THR A 5 1.56 -14.32 17.21
CA THR A 5 1.30 -12.88 17.24
C THR A 5 0.16 -12.52 16.28
N GLU A 6 -0.48 -11.36 16.47
CA GLU A 6 -1.54 -10.90 15.56
C GLU A 6 -1.01 -10.69 14.12
N LYS A 7 0.27 -10.34 13.97
CA LYS A 7 0.93 -10.23 12.67
C LYS A 7 1.09 -11.59 11.99
N GLU A 8 1.59 -12.60 12.70
CA GLU A 8 1.69 -13.97 12.15
C GLU A 8 0.30 -14.53 11.79
N LYS A 9 -0.73 -14.25 12.60
CA LYS A 9 -2.11 -14.62 12.27
C LYS A 9 -2.57 -13.94 10.98
N MET A 10 -2.33 -12.65 10.81
CA MET A 10 -2.62 -11.91 9.59
C MET A 10 -1.93 -12.53 8.36
N GLU A 11 -0.63 -12.83 8.46
CA GLU A 11 0.16 -13.42 7.37
C GLU A 11 -0.30 -14.84 7.01
N LEU A 12 -0.81 -15.59 7.98
CA LEU A 12 -1.38 -16.92 7.79
C LEU A 12 -2.87 -16.91 7.37
N GLY A 13 -3.48 -15.72 7.22
CA GLY A 13 -4.89 -15.57 6.87
C GLY A 13 -5.86 -16.03 7.97
N LEU A 14 -5.40 -16.08 9.22
CA LEU A 14 -6.21 -16.40 10.40
C LEU A 14 -6.91 -15.15 10.93
N ILE A 15 -7.97 -15.34 11.72
CA ILE A 15 -8.60 -14.24 12.44
C ILE A 15 -7.57 -13.62 13.39
N TYR A 16 -7.38 -12.31 13.28
CA TYR A 16 -6.44 -11.53 14.09
C TYR A 16 -7.10 -10.23 14.56
N ASP A 17 -6.62 -9.70 15.67
CA ASP A 17 -7.06 -8.41 16.20
C ASP A 17 -6.23 -7.27 15.59
N ALA A 18 -6.76 -6.68 14.53
CA ALA A 18 -6.15 -5.54 13.87
C ALA A 18 -6.17 -4.26 14.71
N ASN A 19 -7.09 -4.11 15.66
CA ASN A 19 -7.37 -2.85 16.37
C ASN A 19 -6.84 -2.84 17.80
N GLY A 20 -6.67 -3.99 18.44
CA GLY A 20 -6.05 -4.12 19.76
C GLY A 20 -4.54 -4.30 19.74
N ASN A 21 -3.93 -4.47 18.56
CA ASN A 21 -2.48 -4.61 18.43
C ASN A 21 -1.80 -3.29 18.04
N GLU A 22 -1.03 -2.73 18.97
CA GLU A 22 -0.35 -1.44 18.80
C GLU A 22 0.65 -1.43 17.61
N SER A 23 1.39 -2.53 17.40
CA SER A 23 2.33 -2.63 16.29
C SER A 23 1.61 -2.58 14.94
N LEU A 24 0.49 -3.28 14.78
CA LEU A 24 -0.30 -3.23 13.55
C LEU A 24 -0.95 -1.85 13.33
N ILE A 25 -1.32 -1.14 14.40
CA ILE A 25 -1.82 0.23 14.31
C ILE A 25 -0.71 1.16 13.80
N GLN A 26 0.48 1.12 14.41
CA GLN A 26 1.62 1.95 14.02
C GLN A 26 2.04 1.71 12.57
N GLU A 27 2.05 0.45 12.12
CA GLU A 27 2.33 0.09 10.72
C GLU A 27 1.30 0.72 9.76
N ARG A 28 0.01 0.75 10.14
CA ARG A 28 -1.02 1.38 9.30
C ARG A 28 -0.91 2.90 9.28
N GLU A 29 -0.58 3.51 10.41
CA GLU A 29 -0.35 4.96 10.48
C GLU A 29 0.84 5.38 9.61
N TYR A 30 1.92 4.60 9.64
CA TYR A 30 3.08 4.80 8.76
C TYR A 30 2.70 4.73 7.27
N ALA A 31 1.95 3.70 6.87
CA ALA A 31 1.50 3.57 5.49
C ALA A 31 0.60 4.74 5.06
N LYS A 32 -0.31 5.20 5.94
CA LYS A 32 -1.18 6.35 5.70
C LYS A 32 -0.41 7.66 5.54
N GLU A 33 0.60 7.90 6.38
CA GLU A 33 1.47 9.07 6.29
C GLU A 33 2.24 9.09 4.96
N ILE A 34 2.74 7.94 4.50
CA ILE A 34 3.38 7.83 3.20
C ILE A 34 2.38 8.08 2.06
N CYS A 35 1.19 7.46 2.12
CA CYS A 35 0.15 7.69 1.12
C CYS A 35 -0.24 9.17 1.05
N PHE A 36 -0.34 9.84 2.20
CA PHE A 36 -0.63 11.27 2.27
C PHE A 36 0.45 12.08 1.54
N ARG A 37 1.73 11.85 1.86
CA ARG A 37 2.86 12.52 1.16
C ARG A 37 2.84 12.28 -0.33
N TYR A 38 2.68 11.01 -0.73
CA TYR A 38 2.57 10.62 -2.14
C TYR A 38 1.47 11.40 -2.87
N ASN A 39 0.30 11.52 -2.25
CA ASN A 39 -0.87 12.17 -2.84
C ASN A 39 -0.74 13.69 -2.96
N GLN A 40 0.15 14.31 -2.18
CA GLN A 40 0.42 15.75 -2.24
C GLN A 40 1.52 16.14 -3.24
N LEU A 41 2.25 15.15 -3.80
CA LEU A 41 3.32 15.45 -4.74
C LEU A 41 2.76 15.90 -6.11
N PRO A 42 3.32 16.96 -6.71
CA PRO A 42 2.90 17.40 -8.03
C PRO A 42 3.31 16.36 -9.10
N PRO A 43 2.59 16.28 -10.24
CA PRO A 43 2.90 15.36 -11.32
C PRO A 43 4.33 15.50 -11.88
N SER A 44 4.92 16.69 -11.79
CA SER A 44 6.29 16.96 -12.23
C SER A 44 7.38 16.23 -11.42
N ARG A 45 7.06 15.73 -10.21
CA ARG A 45 8.00 15.00 -9.36
C ARG A 45 7.86 13.48 -9.49
N ALA A 46 7.88 12.98 -10.73
CA ALA A 46 7.68 11.57 -11.04
C ALA A 46 8.68 10.64 -10.33
N GLU A 47 9.97 10.99 -10.27
CA GLU A 47 10.98 10.17 -9.60
C GLU A 47 10.79 10.11 -8.08
N GLU A 48 10.36 11.21 -7.45
CA GLU A 48 10.05 11.23 -6.02
C GLU A 48 8.83 10.36 -5.73
N ARG A 49 7.77 10.46 -6.56
CA ARG A 49 6.59 9.61 -6.50
C ARG A 49 6.95 8.13 -6.62
N LYS A 50 7.81 7.77 -7.59
CA LYS A 50 8.29 6.40 -7.78
C LYS A 50 9.07 5.90 -6.58
N SER A 51 9.99 6.70 -6.05
CA SER A 51 10.79 6.38 -4.86
C SER A 51 9.91 6.11 -3.63
N ILE A 52 8.85 6.90 -3.44
CA ILE A 52 7.89 6.69 -2.35
C ILE A 52 7.17 5.34 -2.48
N ILE A 53 6.66 5.00 -3.66
CA ILE A 53 5.97 3.71 -3.88
C ILE A 53 6.93 2.53 -3.69
N LYS A 54 8.17 2.63 -4.20
CA LYS A 54 9.20 1.59 -3.98
C LYS A 54 9.52 1.37 -2.51
N LYS A 55 9.41 2.40 -1.66
CA LYS A 55 9.59 2.28 -0.20
C LYS A 55 8.37 1.70 0.51
N LEU A 56 7.16 1.98 -0.01
CA LEU A 56 5.91 1.55 0.59
C LEU A 56 5.59 0.08 0.28
N PHE A 57 5.84 -0.36 -0.94
CA PHE A 57 5.45 -1.70 -1.41
C PHE A 57 6.50 -2.75 -1.08
N GLY A 58 6.05 -3.98 -0.82
CA GLY A 58 6.97 -5.09 -0.55
C GLY A 58 7.75 -5.52 -1.78
N LYS A 59 7.16 -5.36 -2.98
CA LYS A 59 7.82 -5.62 -4.25
C LYS A 59 7.30 -4.68 -5.35
N THR A 60 8.23 -4.18 -6.17
CA THR A 60 7.90 -3.38 -7.34
C THR A 60 8.73 -3.82 -8.54
N GLY A 61 8.20 -3.63 -9.75
CA GLY A 61 9.00 -3.59 -10.97
C GLY A 61 9.79 -2.29 -11.11
N GLU A 62 10.56 -2.18 -12.18
CA GLU A 62 11.29 -0.98 -12.56
C GLU A 62 10.42 0.05 -13.26
N SER A 63 9.46 -0.38 -14.07
CA SER A 63 8.53 0.52 -14.78
C SER A 63 7.13 0.40 -14.18
N PHE A 64 6.62 1.47 -13.56
CA PHE A 64 5.24 1.54 -13.13
C PHE A 64 4.77 2.99 -13.00
N LEU A 65 3.46 3.19 -13.09
CA LEU A 65 2.81 4.46 -12.81
C LEU A 65 1.53 4.20 -12.02
N ILE A 66 1.44 4.80 -10.84
CA ILE A 66 0.22 4.83 -10.03
C ILE A 66 -0.24 6.28 -10.05
N GLU A 67 -1.51 6.56 -10.30
CA GLU A 67 -2.03 7.91 -10.20
C GLU A 67 -2.55 8.20 -8.78
N PRO A 68 -2.37 9.42 -8.23
CA PRO A 68 -2.93 9.78 -6.94
C PRO A 68 -4.45 10.00 -7.09
N SER A 69 -5.31 9.85 -6.09
CA SER A 69 -5.09 9.54 -4.69
C SER A 69 -5.00 8.03 -4.45
N PHE A 70 -3.85 7.57 -3.97
CA PHE A 70 -3.60 6.18 -3.61
C PHE A 70 -3.74 5.99 -2.08
N TYR A 71 -4.32 4.86 -1.67
CA TYR A 71 -4.51 4.50 -0.27
C TYR A 71 -4.26 3.00 -0.09
N CYS A 72 -3.55 2.63 0.98
CA CYS A 72 -3.39 1.24 1.40
C CYS A 72 -3.20 1.15 2.91
N ASP A 73 -3.50 -0.01 3.49
CA ASP A 73 -3.37 -0.22 4.94
C ASP A 73 -1.93 -0.43 5.38
N TYR A 74 -1.15 -1.27 4.69
CA TYR A 74 0.22 -1.63 5.13
C TYR A 74 1.30 -1.32 4.09
N GLY A 75 0.95 -1.33 2.80
CA GLY A 75 1.89 -1.16 1.69
C GLY A 75 2.74 -2.41 1.42
N TYR A 76 3.42 -2.95 2.43
CA TYR A 76 4.38 -4.05 2.26
C TYR A 76 3.77 -5.37 1.78
N ASN A 77 2.45 -5.55 1.93
CA ASN A 77 1.72 -6.71 1.38
C ASN A 77 1.39 -6.56 -0.12
N ILE A 78 1.73 -5.43 -0.74
CA ILE A 78 1.47 -5.16 -2.15
C ILE A 78 2.73 -5.49 -2.96
N ALA A 79 2.53 -6.28 -4.01
CA ALA A 79 3.55 -6.62 -5.00
C ALA A 79 3.04 -6.25 -6.40
N ILE A 80 3.81 -5.44 -7.12
CA ILE A 80 3.54 -5.09 -8.53
C ILE A 80 4.70 -5.54 -9.42
N GLY A 81 4.39 -5.89 -10.67
CA GLY A 81 5.36 -6.25 -11.70
C GLY A 81 5.82 -5.04 -12.53
N ASP A 82 6.57 -5.31 -13.59
CA ASP A 82 6.95 -4.31 -14.59
C ASP A 82 5.77 -3.89 -15.47
N ASN A 83 5.82 -2.65 -15.94
CA ASN A 83 4.81 -1.98 -16.77
C ASN A 83 3.41 -1.94 -16.11
N PHE A 84 3.38 -1.86 -14.78
CA PHE A 84 2.13 -1.71 -14.04
C PHE A 84 1.59 -0.28 -14.15
N TYR A 85 0.30 -0.15 -14.43
CA TYR A 85 -0.40 1.12 -14.41
C TYR A 85 -1.59 1.04 -13.45
N SER A 86 -1.82 2.06 -12.63
CA SER A 86 -3.05 2.22 -11.85
C SER A 86 -3.59 3.63 -12.08
N ASN A 87 -4.79 3.72 -12.64
CA ASN A 87 -5.46 5.00 -12.85
C ASN A 87 -6.02 5.56 -11.52
N HIS A 88 -6.50 6.79 -11.54
CA HIS A 88 -7.18 7.45 -10.44
C HIS A 88 -8.34 6.59 -9.91
N ILE A 89 -8.39 6.36 -8.60
CA ILE A 89 -9.57 5.77 -7.96
C ILE A 89 -10.70 6.79 -8.03
N ARG A 90 -11.66 6.56 -8.93
CA ARG A 90 -12.89 7.34 -9.00
C ARG A 90 -13.95 6.62 -8.16
N TRP A 91 -14.22 7.11 -6.96
CA TRP A 91 -15.39 6.69 -6.19
C TRP A 91 -16.65 6.93 -7.05
N GLY A 92 -17.32 5.84 -7.47
CA GLY A 92 -18.62 5.93 -8.17
C GLY A 92 -18.75 5.22 -9.52
N ARG A 93 -17.72 4.56 -10.07
CA ARG A 93 -17.91 3.59 -11.17
C ARG A 93 -17.04 2.37 -10.95
N GLY A 94 -17.68 1.20 -10.85
CA GLY A 94 -17.03 -0.10 -10.71
C GLY A 94 -15.92 -0.28 -11.74
N PHE A 95 -14.76 -0.69 -11.25
CA PHE A 95 -13.62 -1.05 -12.07
C PHE A 95 -13.99 -2.18 -13.03
N LEU A 96 -13.87 -1.93 -14.33
CA LEU A 96 -13.71 -2.97 -15.33
C LEU A 96 -12.23 -2.97 -15.70
N TRP A 97 -11.48 -3.93 -15.15
CA TRP A 97 -10.22 -4.35 -15.74
C TRP A 97 -10.57 -5.39 -16.82
N ARG A 98 -10.17 -5.15 -18.06
CA ARG A 98 -9.95 -6.23 -19.04
C ARG A 98 -8.48 -6.60 -19.00
#